data_AF-A0A4Q0YHV5-F1
#
_entry.id   AF-A0A4Q0YHV5-F1
#
_cell.length_a   1.000
_cell.length_b   1.000
_cell.length_c   1.000
_cell.angle_alpha   90.00
_cell.angle_beta   90.00
_cell.angle_gamma   90.00
#
_symmetry.space_group_name_H-M   'P 1'
#
loop_
_entity.id
_entity.type
_entity.pdbx_description
1 polymer ?
#
loop_
_entity_poly.entity_id
_entity_poly.type
_entity_poly.pdbx_seq_one_letter_code
_entity_poly.pdbx_strand_id
1 'polypeptide(L)'
;MNKPIFIFPITFIAIITTYLFVFGEVETLEIIKGEYLSILALIIVTSILFIFKFKLKDYEIIEFIPTNNSSLKSVILFFLIFEVIDYYSEEGFIGMIKLWFLYWIMGLIALILMQTLNYYKNYKLLQKIKK
;
A
#
# COMPACT_ATOMS: atom_id res chain seq x y z
N MET A 1 18.97 6.75 10.83
CA MET A 1 19.21 6.22 9.47
C MET A 1 18.65 4.80 9.39
N ASN A 2 17.32 4.64 9.27
CA ASN A 2 16.66 3.35 9.01
C ASN A 2 15.80 3.58 7.77
N LYS A 3 16.21 3.07 6.60
CA LYS A 3 15.32 3.11 5.43
C LYS A 3 14.20 2.09 5.70
N PRO A 4 12.93 2.50 5.77
CA PRO A 4 11.80 1.61 6.07
C PRO A 4 11.47 0.63 4.92
N ILE A 5 12.40 0.39 3.99
CA ILE A 5 12.23 -0.48 2.81
C ILE A 5 11.82 -1.89 3.22
N PHE A 6 12.27 -2.35 4.39
CA PHE A 6 11.97 -3.69 4.88
C PHE A 6 10.62 -3.79 5.60
N ILE A 7 9.92 -2.69 5.91
CA ILE A 7 8.67 -2.76 6.68
C ILE A 7 7.58 -3.49 5.90
N PHE A 8 7.38 -3.18 4.61
CA PHE A 8 6.34 -3.84 3.80
C PHE A 8 6.58 -5.33 3.57
N PRO A 9 7.80 -5.80 3.21
CA PRO A 9 8.09 -7.22 3.14
C PRO A 9 7.92 -7.95 4.48
N ILE A 10 8.35 -7.33 5.58
CA ILE A 10 8.23 -7.94 6.92
C ILE A 10 6.77 -8.07 7.32
N THR A 11 5.95 -7.03 7.12
CA THR A 11 4.51 -7.09 7.45
C THR A 11 3.79 -8.09 6.55
N PHE A 12 4.16 -8.21 5.28
CA PHE A 12 3.63 -9.25 4.40
C PHE A 12 3.93 -10.65 4.94
N ILE A 13 5.19 -10.94 5.27
CA ILE A 13 5.58 -12.25 5.83
C ILE A 13 4.82 -12.52 7.13
N ALA A 14 4.67 -11.51 8.00
CA ALA A 14 3.93 -11.66 9.25
C ALA A 14 2.45 -12.01 8.99
N ILE A 15 1.78 -11.32 8.06
CA ILE A 15 0.39 -11.60 7.67
C ILE A 15 0.27 -13.03 7.13
N ILE A 16 1.10 -13.42 6.15
CA ILE A 16 1.05 -14.75 5.56
C ILE A 16 1.33 -15.84 6.61
N THR A 17 2.31 -15.65 7.48
CA THR A 17 2.62 -16.60 8.55
C THR A 17 1.44 -16.74 9.52
N THR A 18 0.79 -15.62 9.87
CA THR A 18 -0.39 -15.62 10.72
C THR A 18 -1.53 -16.36 10.05
N TYR A 19 -1.75 -16.13 8.75
CA TYR A 19 -2.82 -16.78 8.01
C TYR A 19 -2.62 -18.29 7.93
N LEU A 20 -1.39 -18.74 7.61
CA LEU A 20 -1.06 -20.15 7.56
C LEU A 20 -1.23 -20.82 8.93
N PHE A 21 -0.91 -20.12 10.03
CA PHE A 21 -1.06 -20.65 11.37
C PHE A 21 -2.52 -20.69 11.86
N VAL A 22 -3.30 -19.64 11.57
CA VAL A 22 -4.68 -19.47 12.07
C VAL A 22 -5.71 -20.18 11.19
N PHE A 23 -5.57 -20.08 9.87
CA PHE A 23 -6.56 -20.56 8.90
C PHE A 23 -6.11 -21.81 8.12
N GLY A 24 -4.81 -22.09 8.07
CA GLY A 24 -4.24 -23.15 7.25
C GLY A 24 -4.09 -22.75 5.77
N GLU A 25 -3.48 -23.64 4.98
CA GLU A 25 -3.06 -23.34 3.60
C GLU A 25 -4.23 -23.03 2.65
N VAL A 26 -5.28 -23.85 2.69
CA VAL A 26 -6.41 -23.74 1.73
C VAL A 26 -7.13 -22.41 1.89
N GLU A 27 -7.58 -22.10 3.11
CA GLU A 27 -8.28 -20.84 3.42
C GLU A 27 -7.37 -19.63 3.17
N THR A 28 -6.07 -19.72 3.49
CA THR A 28 -5.11 -18.64 3.18
C THR A 28 -5.08 -18.30 1.69
N LEU A 29 -5.05 -19.32 0.83
CA LEU A 29 -5.09 -19.13 -0.62
C LEU A 29 -6.42 -18.56 -1.08
N GLU A 30 -7.54 -18.97 -0.48
CA GLU A 30 -8.86 -18.42 -0.79
C GLU A 30 -8.97 -16.93 -0.42
N ILE A 31 -8.49 -16.54 0.76
CA ILE A 31 -8.45 -15.13 1.19
C ILE A 31 -7.62 -14.29 0.20
N ILE A 32 -6.42 -14.75 -0.17
CA ILE A 32 -5.56 -14.02 -1.12
C ILE A 32 -6.21 -13.92 -2.50
N LYS A 33 -6.84 -15.00 -2.98
CA LYS A 33 -7.54 -15.02 -4.27
C LYS A 33 -8.79 -14.13 -4.25
N GLY A 34 -9.48 -14.02 -3.12
CA GLY A 34 -10.62 -13.12 -2.96
C GLY A 34 -10.28 -11.67 -3.28
N GLU A 35 -9.04 -11.28 -2.99
CA GLU A 35 -8.51 -9.93 -3.22
C GLU A 35 -7.93 -9.70 -4.64
N TYR A 36 -8.31 -10.51 -5.63
CA TYR A 36 -7.76 -10.43 -6.99
C TYR A 36 -7.91 -9.05 -7.65
N LEU A 37 -9.01 -8.33 -7.39
CA LEU A 37 -9.22 -6.97 -7.92
C LEU A 37 -8.23 -5.98 -7.32
N SER A 38 -8.01 -6.06 -6.01
CA SER A 38 -7.05 -5.24 -5.27
C SER A 38 -5.63 -5.51 -5.77
N ILE A 39 -5.27 -6.79 -5.98
CA ILE A 39 -3.98 -7.19 -6.56
C ILE A 39 -3.83 -6.65 -8.00
N LEU A 40 -4.87 -6.76 -8.83
CA LEU A 40 -4.84 -6.25 -10.20
C LEU A 40 -4.68 -4.73 -10.22
N ALA A 41 -5.39 -4.00 -9.35
CA ALA A 41 -5.24 -2.56 -9.18
C ALA A 41 -3.81 -2.19 -8.78
N LEU A 42 -3.20 -2.92 -7.84
CA LEU A 42 -1.81 -2.73 -7.45
C LEU A 42 -0.85 -2.88 -8.64
N ILE A 43 -1.03 -3.90 -9.47
CA ILE A 43 -0.22 -4.10 -10.69
C ILE A 43 -0.37 -2.92 -11.66
N ILE A 44 -1.60 -2.46 -11.90
CA ILE A 44 -1.89 -1.34 -12.81
C ILE A 44 -1.22 -0.06 -12.32
N VAL A 45 -1.43 0.31 -11.06
CA VAL A 45 -0.87 1.54 -10.48
C VAL A 45 0.67 1.47 -10.47
N THR A 46 1.24 0.31 -10.14
CA THR A 46 2.69 0.10 -10.20
C THR A 46 3.24 0.29 -11.60
N SER A 47 2.55 -0.24 -12.61
CA SER A 47 2.93 -0.08 -14.02
C SER A 47 2.91 1.39 -14.46
N ILE A 48 1.90 2.15 -14.04
CA ILE A 48 1.82 3.60 -14.30
C ILE A 48 3.00 4.34 -13.66
N LEU A 49 3.38 4.01 -12.43
CA LEU A 49 4.55 4.58 -11.77
C LEU A 49 5.82 4.34 -12.59
N PHE A 50 6.03 3.12 -13.08
CA PHE A 50 7.19 2.78 -13.90
C PHE A 50 7.23 3.58 -15.21
N ILE A 51 6.09 3.79 -15.86
CA ILE A 51 6.00 4.62 -17.07
C ILE A 51 6.49 6.04 -16.79
N PHE A 52 6.04 6.67 -15.71
CA PHE A 52 6.50 8.03 -15.38
C PHE A 52 7.96 8.07 -14.92
N LYS A 53 8.42 7.06 -14.17
CA LYS A 53 9.84 6.92 -13.81
C LYS A 53 10.73 6.85 -15.05
N PHE A 54 10.34 6.06 -16.05
CA PHE A 54 11.09 5.94 -17.30
C PHE A 54 11.14 7.25 -18.09
N LYS A 55 10.01 7.96 -18.19
CA LYS A 55 9.93 9.26 -18.87
C LYS A 55 10.75 10.36 -18.20
N LEU A 56 11.02 10.23 -16.90
CA LEU A 56 11.68 11.23 -16.07
C LEU A 56 13.08 10.81 -15.61
N LYS A 57 13.64 9.73 -16.16
CA LYS A 57 14.90 9.13 -15.69
C LYS A 57 16.11 10.08 -15.69
N ASP A 58 16.14 11.04 -16.61
CA ASP A 58 17.24 11.99 -16.81
C ASP A 58 16.97 13.36 -16.15
N TYR A 59 15.90 13.46 -15.35
CA TYR A 59 15.46 14.71 -14.73
C TYR A 59 15.49 14.62 -13.21
N GLU A 60 15.84 15.72 -12.56
CA GLU A 60 15.68 15.84 -11.11
C GLU A 60 14.19 15.85 -10.74
N ILE A 61 13.85 15.07 -9.71
CA ILE A 61 12.48 14.90 -9.25
C ILE A 61 12.24 15.77 -8.03
N ILE A 62 11.29 16.70 -8.12
CA ILE A 62 10.84 17.53 -7.00
C ILE A 62 9.70 16.80 -6.27
N GLU A 63 9.80 16.68 -4.95
CA GLU A 63 8.74 16.12 -4.12
C GLU A 63 7.68 17.18 -3.82
N PHE A 64 6.52 17.08 -4.48
CA PHE A 64 5.41 18.03 -4.30
C PHE A 64 4.48 17.63 -3.15
N ILE A 65 4.40 16.34 -2.85
CA ILE A 65 3.61 15.74 -1.78
C ILE A 65 4.62 15.08 -0.85
N PRO A 66 4.84 15.62 0.37
CA PRO A 66 5.79 15.05 1.30
C PRO A 66 5.31 13.69 1.79
N THR A 67 6.19 12.70 1.72
CA THR A 67 5.90 11.32 2.11
C THR A 67 5.81 11.09 3.62
N ASN A 68 6.16 12.08 4.47
CA ASN A 68 6.38 11.88 5.91
C ASN A 68 5.60 12.82 6.87
N ASN A 69 4.51 13.46 6.44
CA ASN A 69 3.81 14.41 7.31
C ASN A 69 2.76 13.81 8.26
N SER A 70 2.48 12.51 8.19
CA SER A 70 1.53 11.87 9.12
C SER A 70 2.23 11.53 10.44
N SER A 71 1.72 12.07 11.54
CA SER A 71 2.26 11.72 12.87
C SER A 71 1.97 10.25 13.20
N LEU A 72 2.96 9.54 13.75
CA LEU A 72 2.79 8.13 14.20
C LEU A 72 1.58 7.98 15.13
N LYS A 73 1.32 8.99 15.97
CA LYS A 73 0.15 9.06 16.86
C LYS A 73 -1.17 8.99 16.10
N SER A 74 -1.29 9.72 15.00
CA SER A 74 -2.48 9.70 14.14
C SER A 74 -2.66 8.35 13.45
N VAL A 75 -1.57 7.73 13.00
CA VAL A 75 -1.60 6.39 12.37
C VAL A 75 -2.04 5.32 13.35
N ILE A 76 -1.50 5.33 14.57
CA ILE A 76 -1.89 4.40 15.64
C ILE A 76 -3.36 4.59 16.03
N LEU A 77 -3.80 5.84 16.18
CA LEU A 77 -5.20 6.13 16.53
C LEU A 77 -6.16 5.64 15.45
N PHE A 78 -5.84 5.91 14.17
CA PHE A 78 -6.61 5.42 13.04
C PHE A 78 -6.67 3.89 13.05
N PHE A 79 -5.52 3.22 13.20
CA PHE A 79 -5.43 1.77 13.25
C PHE A 79 -6.31 1.17 14.37
N LEU A 80 -6.22 1.70 15.59
CA LEU A 80 -7.03 1.22 16.73
C LEU A 80 -8.54 1.37 16.50
N ILE A 81 -8.97 2.45 15.86
CA ILE A 81 -10.39 2.67 15.56
C ILE A 81 -10.88 1.63 14.54
N PHE A 82 -10.10 1.38 13.49
CA PHE A 82 -10.45 0.40 12.47
C PHE A 82 -10.51 -1.01 13.04
N GLU A 83 -9.52 -1.43 13.82
CA GLU A 83 -9.53 -2.77 14.45
C GLU A 83 -10.78 -2.99 15.34
N VAL A 84 -11.23 -1.96 16.06
CA VAL A 84 -12.47 -2.06 16.85
C VAL A 84 -13.69 -2.21 15.94
N ILE A 85 -13.79 -1.42 14.87
CA ILE A 85 -14.91 -1.50 13.91
C ILE A 85 -14.94 -2.89 13.27
N ASP A 86 -13.80 -3.36 12.76
CA ASP A 86 -13.68 -4.62 12.05
C ASP A 86 -14.01 -5.79 12.97
N TYR A 87 -13.59 -5.76 14.24
CA TYR A 87 -13.96 -6.78 15.22
C TYR A 87 -15.49 -6.94 15.35
N TYR A 88 -16.24 -5.83 15.36
CA TYR A 88 -17.70 -5.89 15.45
C TYR A 88 -18.37 -6.24 14.12
N SER A 89 -17.79 -5.82 12.99
CA SER A 89 -18.37 -6.01 11.67
C SER A 89 -18.06 -7.39 11.06
N GLU A 90 -16.93 -8.00 11.41
CA GLU A 90 -16.40 -9.21 10.77
C GLU A 90 -16.36 -10.41 11.73
N GLU A 91 -17.41 -10.57 12.54
CA GLU A 91 -17.59 -11.76 13.40
C GLU A 91 -16.43 -12.02 14.37
N GLY A 92 -15.80 -10.94 14.86
CA GLY A 92 -14.74 -10.98 15.88
C GLY A 92 -13.32 -11.04 15.31
N PHE A 93 -12.40 -11.60 16.09
CA PHE A 93 -10.96 -11.59 15.76
C PHE A 93 -10.64 -12.30 14.45
N ILE A 94 -11.37 -13.36 14.12
CA ILE A 94 -11.08 -14.20 12.96
C ILE A 94 -11.33 -13.41 11.68
N GLY A 95 -12.51 -12.79 11.51
CA GLY A 95 -12.77 -12.00 10.30
C GLY A 95 -11.98 -10.69 10.25
N MET A 96 -11.73 -10.05 11.39
CA MET A 96 -10.79 -8.92 11.48
C MET A 96 -9.41 -9.27 10.90
N ILE A 97 -8.84 -10.42 11.29
CA ILE A 97 -7.55 -10.89 10.75
C ILE A 97 -7.66 -11.15 9.24
N LYS A 98 -8.78 -11.67 8.72
CA LYS A 98 -8.95 -11.91 7.26
C LYS A 98 -8.77 -10.63 6.43
N LEU A 99 -9.10 -9.46 6.97
CA LEU A 99 -8.98 -8.16 6.28
C LEU A 99 -7.55 -7.62 6.20
N TRP A 100 -6.60 -8.14 6.97
CA TRP A 100 -5.24 -7.59 7.04
C TRP A 100 -4.52 -7.56 5.69
N PHE A 101 -4.70 -8.59 4.86
CA PHE A 101 -4.12 -8.65 3.53
C PHE A 101 -4.68 -7.55 2.61
N LEU A 102 -5.99 -7.32 2.63
CA LEU A 102 -6.63 -6.23 1.89
C LEU A 102 -6.04 -4.88 2.33
N TYR A 103 -5.97 -4.62 3.63
CA TYR A 103 -5.41 -3.37 4.14
C TYR A 103 -3.94 -3.17 3.79
N TRP A 104 -3.16 -4.26 3.80
CA TRP A 104 -1.78 -4.23 3.35
C TRP A 104 -1.66 -3.85 1.87
N ILE A 105 -2.50 -4.43 0.98
CA ILE A 105 -2.54 -4.04 -0.43
C ILE A 105 -2.96 -2.57 -0.58
N MET A 106 -4.00 -2.13 0.14
CA MET A 106 -4.49 -0.75 0.07
C MET A 106 -3.43 0.27 0.51
N GLY A 107 -2.66 -0.06 1.56
CA GLY A 107 -1.53 0.74 1.99
C GLY A 107 -0.44 0.87 0.92
N LEU A 108 -0.12 -0.24 0.22
CA LEU A 108 0.80 -0.21 -0.92
C LEU A 108 0.25 0.63 -2.09
N ILE A 109 -1.02 0.45 -2.45
CA ILE A 109 -1.66 1.23 -3.51
C ILE A 109 -1.58 2.72 -3.19
N ALA A 110 -1.94 3.13 -1.96
CA ALA A 110 -1.89 4.54 -1.55
C ALA A 110 -0.46 5.11 -1.65
N LEU A 111 0.55 4.35 -1.21
CA LEU A 111 1.94 4.76 -1.30
C LEU A 111 2.40 4.93 -2.77
N ILE A 112 2.09 3.95 -3.62
CA ILE A 112 2.47 3.98 -5.04
C ILE A 112 1.73 5.09 -5.77
N LEU A 113 0.45 5.33 -5.46
CA LEU A 113 -0.32 6.45 -6.01
C LEU A 113 0.30 7.79 -5.63
N MET A 114 0.69 7.98 -4.36
CA MET A 114 1.34 9.21 -3.93
C MET A 114 2.65 9.46 -4.69
N GLN A 115 3.49 8.44 -4.84
CA GLN A 115 4.69 8.52 -5.67
C GLN A 115 4.34 8.85 -7.13
N THR A 116 3.34 8.17 -7.68
CA THR A 116 2.90 8.37 -9.06
C THR A 116 2.44 9.81 -9.29
N LEU A 117 1.70 10.40 -8.35
CA LEU A 117 1.27 11.79 -8.40
C LEU A 117 2.44 12.76 -8.36
N ASN A 118 3.47 12.50 -7.53
CA ASN A 118 4.69 13.28 -7.52
C ASN A 118 5.40 13.23 -8.89
N TYR A 119 5.59 12.04 -9.47
CA TYR A 119 6.17 11.90 -10.80
C TYR A 119 5.31 12.55 -11.90
N TYR A 120 3.99 12.40 -11.84
CA TYR A 120 3.07 13.05 -12.78
C TYR A 120 3.17 14.57 -12.74
N LYS A 121 3.27 15.19 -11.55
CA LYS A 121 3.46 16.64 -11.41
C LYS A 121 4.78 17.10 -12.02
N ASN A 122 5.87 16.36 -11.81
CA ASN A 122 7.17 16.64 -12.46
C ASN A 122 7.06 16.55 -13.99
N TYR A 123 6.39 15.52 -14.50
CA TYR A 123 6.15 15.37 -15.94
C TYR A 123 5.37 16.54 -16.52
N LYS A 124 4.33 17.01 -15.84
CA LYS A 124 3.55 18.18 -16.24
C LYS A 124 4.39 19.47 -16.21
N LEU A 125 5.29 19.62 -15.23
CA LEU A 125 6.21 20.76 -15.16
C LEU A 125 7.15 20.78 -16.37
N LEU A 126 7.76 19.65 -16.72
CA LEU A 126 8.64 19.57 -17.90
C LEU A 126 7.91 19.88 -19.20
N GLN A 127 6.66 19.41 -19.35
CA GLN A 127 5.86 19.75 -20.53
C GLN A 127 5.58 21.25 -20.66
N LYS A 128 5.50 21.99 -19.55
CA LYS A 128 5.34 23.45 -19.57
C LYS A 128 6.63 24.18 -19.92
N ILE A 129 7.79 23.66 -19.51
CA ILE A 129 9.10 24.27 -19.77
C ILE A 129 9.54 24.03 -21.23
N LYS A 130 9.17 22.89 -21.82
CA LYS A 130 9.50 22.54 -23.21
C LYS A 130 8.56 23.17 -24.26
N LYS A 131 7.47 23.81 -23.83
CA LYS A 131 6.58 24.60 -24.69
C LYS A 131 7.07 26.04 -24.72
#